data_AF-A0A971A986-F1
#
_entry.id   AF-A0A971A986-F1
#
_cell.length_a   1.000
_cell.length_b   1.000
_cell.length_c   1.000
_cell.angle_alpha   90.00
_cell.angle_beta   90.00
_cell.angle_gamma   90.00
#
_symmetry.space_group_name_H-M   'P 1'
#
loop_
_entity.id
_entity.type
_entity.pdbx_description
1 polymer ?
#
loop_
_entity_poly.entity_id
_entity_poly.type
_entity_poly.pdbx_seq_one_letter_code
_entity_poly.pdbx_strand_id
1 'polypeptide(L)'
;MNILIGGDFCITPNYLDKSLFDSTVIELFNKSDYNIVNLECPITKDIAENKTLKTGPHLRSDERIINHLKDLNINAVTLANNHLLDYGQKGLYDTFHTLQSHK
;
A
#
# COMPACT_ATOMS: atom_id res chain seq x y z
N MET A 1 -22.21 10.65 7.01
CA MET A 1 -21.25 9.70 6.45
C MET A 1 -20.16 10.49 5.77
N ASN A 2 -18.97 10.51 6.38
CA ASN A 2 -17.79 11.22 5.91
C ASN A 2 -16.81 10.22 5.31
N ILE A 3 -16.36 10.48 4.09
CA ILE A 3 -15.37 9.66 3.39
C ILE A 3 -14.10 10.47 3.24
N LEU A 4 -12.96 9.91 3.63
CA LEU A 4 -11.65 10.45 3.36
C LEU A 4 -11.00 9.66 2.23
N ILE A 5 -10.51 10.39 1.23
CA ILE A 5 -9.80 9.83 0.08
C ILE A 5 -8.39 10.41 0.11
N GLY A 6 -7.41 9.56 0.42
CA GLY A 6 -5.99 9.86 0.33
C GLY A 6 -5.43 9.58 -1.07
N GLY A 7 -4.28 10.19 -1.36
CA GLY A 7 -3.54 9.95 -2.60
C GLY A 7 -2.70 8.68 -2.54
N ASP A 8 -1.56 8.75 -3.21
CA ASP A 8 -0.63 7.64 -3.38
C ASP A 8 -0.01 7.22 -2.04
N PHE A 9 -0.29 5.98 -1.67
CA PHE A 9 0.19 5.33 -0.46
C PHE A 9 1.17 4.23 -0.86
N CYS A 10 2.46 4.49 -0.60
CA CYS A 10 3.52 3.49 -0.73
C CYS A 10 4.51 3.65 0.42
N ILE A 11 4.76 2.57 1.14
CA ILE A 11 5.80 2.48 2.18
C ILE A 11 6.78 1.42 1.72
N THR A 12 8.02 1.82 1.48
CA THR A 12 9.06 0.88 1.04
C THR A 12 9.61 0.09 2.23
N PRO A 13 10.21 -1.11 2.02
CA PRO A 13 10.62 -2.02 3.09
C PRO A 13 11.50 -1.41 4.19
N ASN A 14 12.28 -0.37 3.88
CA ASN A 14 13.15 0.33 4.82
C ASN A 14 12.39 1.14 5.90
N TYR A 15 11.08 1.29 5.75
CA TYR A 15 10.23 2.10 6.63
C TYR A 15 9.11 1.29 7.29
N LEU A 16 8.91 0.02 6.91
CA LEU A 16 7.77 -0.78 7.38
C LEU A 16 7.79 -1.08 8.88
N ASP A 17 8.96 -1.12 9.51
CA ASP A 17 9.09 -1.38 10.94
C ASP A 17 9.14 -0.09 11.79
N LYS A 18 8.90 1.08 11.18
CA LYS A 18 8.97 2.37 11.87
C LYS A 18 7.57 2.87 12.21
N SER A 19 7.45 3.66 13.28
CA SER A 19 6.27 4.50 13.48
C SER A 19 6.35 5.69 12.53
N LEU A 20 5.45 5.76 11.55
CA LEU A 20 5.48 6.77 10.48
C LEU A 20 4.45 7.88 10.66
N PHE A 21 3.38 7.63 11.42
CA PHE A 21 2.27 8.54 11.55
C PHE A 21 2.28 9.21 12.90
N ASP A 22 2.27 10.54 12.89
CA ASP A 22 1.99 11.33 14.08
C ASP A 22 0.55 11.07 14.54
N SER A 23 0.29 11.22 15.85
CA SER A 23 -1.04 11.00 16.42
C SER A 23 -2.11 11.88 15.78
N THR A 24 -1.76 13.08 15.32
CA THR A 24 -2.70 13.98 14.63
C THR A 24 -3.14 13.45 13.27
N VAL A 25 -2.27 12.70 12.57
CA VAL A 25 -2.62 12.05 11.30
C VAL A 25 -3.55 10.87 11.57
N ILE A 26 -3.25 10.05 12.56
CA ILE A 26 -4.12 8.93 12.96
C ILE A 26 -5.50 9.45 13.38
N GLU A 27 -5.55 10.54 14.16
CA GLU A 27 -6.81 11.17 14.58
C GLU A 27 -7.61 11.71 13.38
N LEU A 28 -6.94 12.27 12.37
CA LEU A 28 -7.60 12.73 11.13
C LEU A 28 -8.32 11.59 10.42
N PHE A 29 -7.67 10.44 10.25
CA PHE A 29 -8.29 9.27 9.61
C PHE A 29 -9.42 8.68 10.45
N ASN A 30 -9.32 8.72 11.78
CA ASN A 30 -10.37 8.24 12.68
C ASN A 30 -11.60 9.16 12.77
N LYS A 31 -11.56 10.37 12.23
CA LYS A 31 -12.73 11.28 12.13
C LYS A 31 -13.67 10.92 10.98
N SER A 32 -13.26 10.03 10.08
CA SER A 32 -14.04 9.64 8.91
C SER A 32 -14.70 8.27 9.14
N ASP A 33 -15.86 8.06 8.53
CA ASP A 33 -16.59 6.78 8.60
C ASP A 33 -15.99 5.74 7.64
N TYR A 34 -15.30 6.19 6.59
CA TYR A 34 -14.66 5.33 5.60
C TYR A 34 -13.43 6.00 4.97
N ASN A 35 -12.30 5.29 4.96
CA ASN A 35 -11.01 5.76 4.47
C ASN A 35 -10.57 4.95 3.26
N ILE A 36 -10.20 5.65 2.19
CA ILE A 36 -9.71 5.08 0.93
C ILE A 36 -8.35 5.69 0.60
N VAL A 37 -7.39 4.88 0.17
CA VAL A 37 -6.11 5.37 -0.37
C VAL A 37 -5.76 4.68 -1.68
N ASN A 38 -4.92 5.31 -2.50
CA ASN A 38 -4.35 4.66 -3.68
C ASN A 38 -3.13 3.83 -3.28
N LEU A 39 -3.23 2.50 -3.28
CA LEU A 39 -2.08 1.63 -3.04
C LEU A 39 -1.18 1.65 -4.29
N GLU A 40 -0.13 2.45 -4.19
CA GLU A 40 0.67 2.87 -5.33
C GLU A 40 1.63 1.78 -5.82
N CYS A 41 2.14 0.97 -4.90
CA CYS A 41 3.15 -0.04 -5.17
C CYS A 41 2.70 -1.44 -4.76
N PRO A 42 3.16 -2.50 -5.46
CA PRO A 42 2.75 -3.87 -5.18
C PRO A 42 3.25 -4.34 -3.82
N ILE A 43 2.47 -5.21 -3.18
CA ILE A 43 2.86 -5.95 -1.99
C ILE A 43 3.49 -7.27 -2.46
N THR A 44 4.82 -7.34 -2.47
CA THR A 44 5.54 -8.49 -3.04
C THR A 44 6.97 -8.62 -2.53
N LYS A 45 7.55 -9.81 -2.70
CA LYS A 45 8.97 -10.07 -2.46
C LYS A 45 9.84 -9.46 -3.55
N ASP A 46 11.08 -9.13 -3.20
CA ASP A 46 12.09 -8.65 -4.14
C ASP A 46 12.69 -9.80 -4.93
N ILE A 47 12.01 -10.19 -6.01
CA ILE A 47 12.45 -11.25 -6.90
C ILE A 47 12.78 -10.60 -8.24
N ALA A 48 14.05 -10.67 -8.65
CA ALA A 48 14.58 -9.93 -9.79
C ALA A 48 13.88 -10.31 -11.11
N GLU A 49 13.54 -11.59 -11.26
CA GLU A 49 12.88 -12.17 -12.43
C GLU A 49 11.46 -11.62 -12.64
N ASN A 50 10.83 -11.10 -11.58
CA ASN A 50 9.49 -10.54 -11.65
C ASN A 50 9.50 -9.06 -12.02
N LYS A 51 10.65 -8.37 -12.00
CA LYS A 51 10.72 -6.93 -12.28
C LYS A 51 10.39 -6.63 -13.73
N THR A 52 9.54 -5.64 -13.96
CA THR A 52 9.23 -5.18 -15.32
C THR A 52 10.37 -4.35 -15.90
N LEU A 53 10.52 -4.42 -17.23
CA LEU A 53 11.49 -3.58 -17.94
C LEU A 53 10.97 -2.14 -17.98
N LYS A 54 11.57 -1.26 -17.16
CA LYS A 54 11.21 0.15 -17.07
C LYS A 54 12.43 1.00 -16.70
N THR A 55 12.31 2.30 -16.91
CA THR A 55 13.23 3.31 -16.36
C THR A 55 12.76 3.75 -14.98
N GLY A 56 13.70 4.16 -14.13
CA GLY A 56 13.40 4.58 -12.76
C GLY A 56 13.32 3.40 -11.78
N PRO A 57 13.01 3.67 -10.49
CA PRO A 57 12.99 2.64 -9.47
C PRO A 57 11.79 1.70 -9.62
N HIS A 58 12.02 0.44 -9.24
CA HIS A 58 10.95 -0.51 -8.94
C HIS A 58 10.49 -0.28 -7.51
N LEU A 59 9.28 0.26 -7.35
CA LEU A 59 8.64 0.42 -6.06
C LEU A 59 7.96 -0.89 -5.66
N ARG A 60 8.03 -1.20 -4.38
CA ARG A 60 7.25 -2.25 -3.74
C ARG A 60 7.13 -1.99 -2.26
N SER A 61 6.15 -2.65 -1.68
CA SER A 61 6.08 -2.95 -0.26
C SER A 61 6.15 -4.47 -0.05
N ASP A 62 6.12 -4.90 1.21
CA ASP A 62 5.79 -6.27 1.59
C ASP A 62 4.60 -6.28 2.58
N GLU A 63 4.21 -7.48 2.99
CA GLU A 63 3.00 -7.76 3.78
C GLU A 63 2.91 -6.96 5.09
N ARG A 64 4.02 -6.47 5.63
CA ARG A 64 4.02 -5.64 6.85
C ARG A 64 3.26 -4.31 6.67
N ILE A 65 3.03 -3.86 5.42
CA ILE A 65 2.22 -2.67 5.14
C ILE A 65 0.79 -2.79 5.64
N ILE A 66 0.28 -4.01 5.82
CA ILE A 66 -1.05 -4.23 6.39
C ILE A 66 -1.17 -3.58 7.78
N ASN A 67 -0.11 -3.54 8.57
CA ASN A 67 -0.13 -2.87 9.87
C ASN A 67 -0.35 -1.36 9.70
N HIS A 68 0.35 -0.73 8.76
CA HIS A 68 0.18 0.70 8.46
C HIS A 68 -1.20 1.05 7.91
N LEU A 69 -1.78 0.18 7.08
CA LEU A 69 -3.17 0.34 6.61
C LEU A 69 -4.16 0.26 7.78
N LYS A 70 -3.91 -0.63 8.76
CA LYS A 70 -4.73 -0.75 9.97
C LYS A 70 -4.56 0.43 10.92
N ASP A 71 -3.34 0.92 11.10
CA ASP A 71 -3.03 2.07 11.96
C ASP A 71 -3.78 3.34 11.52
N LEU A 72 -3.96 3.50 10.21
CA LEU A 72 -4.75 4.59 9.62
C LEU A 72 -6.23 4.26 9.40
N ASN A 73 -6.71 3.11 9.89
CA ASN A 73 -8.08 2.65 9.69
C ASN A 73 -8.54 2.71 8.22
N ILE A 74 -7.67 2.28 7.29
CA ILE A 74 -7.99 2.22 5.86
C ILE A 74 -8.98 1.08 5.60
N ASN A 75 -10.12 1.40 4.98
CA ASN A 75 -11.19 0.44 4.72
C ASN A 75 -11.14 -0.14 3.31
N ALA A 76 -10.63 0.64 2.35
CA ALA A 76 -10.37 0.18 1.00
C ALA A 76 -9.12 0.80 0.42
N VAL A 77 -8.52 0.09 -0.52
CA VAL A 77 -7.48 0.64 -1.38
C VAL A 77 -7.94 0.59 -2.82
N THR A 78 -7.68 1.67 -3.55
CA THR A 78 -7.57 1.56 -5.02
C THR A 78 -6.19 1.03 -5.35
N LEU A 79 -6.00 0.58 -6.59
CA LEU A 79 -4.68 0.22 -7.07
C LEU A 79 -4.20 1.26 -8.08
N ALA A 80 -2.88 1.42 -8.17
CA ALA A 80 -2.30 2.36 -9.11
C ALA A 80 -2.08 1.79 -10.52
N ASN A 81 -1.96 2.69 -11.49
CA ASN A 81 -1.77 2.35 -12.90
C ASN A 81 -0.29 2.25 -13.32
N ASN A 82 0.61 2.85 -12.55
CA ASN A 82 2.02 3.08 -12.90
C ASN A 82 2.96 2.10 -12.17
N HIS A 83 2.89 2.03 -10.85
CA HIS A 83 3.86 1.30 -10.03
C HIS A 83 3.36 -0.07 -9.57
N LEU A 84 2.05 -0.35 -9.62
CA LEU A 84 1.47 -1.64 -9.24
C LEU A 84 2.10 -2.84 -10.00
N LEU A 85 2.51 -2.62 -11.25
CA LEU A 85 3.12 -3.63 -12.11
C LEU A 85 4.65 -3.56 -12.14
N ASP A 86 5.31 -2.89 -11.20
CA ASP A 86 6.77 -2.85 -11.12
C ASP A 86 7.37 -4.26 -10.96
N TYR A 87 6.62 -5.20 -10.38
CA TYR A 87 6.96 -6.63 -10.27
C TYR A 87 6.03 -7.53 -11.10
N GLY A 88 5.51 -6.96 -12.20
CA GLY A 88 4.69 -7.67 -13.18
C GLY A 88 3.41 -8.25 -12.60
N GLN A 89 2.87 -9.26 -13.28
CA GLN A 89 1.64 -9.94 -12.86
C GLN A 89 1.81 -10.63 -11.49
N LYS A 90 3.02 -11.12 -11.19
CA LYS A 90 3.30 -11.76 -9.90
C LYS A 90 3.10 -10.79 -8.74
N GLY A 91 3.65 -9.57 -8.84
CA GLY A 91 3.44 -8.52 -7.84
C GLY A 91 1.97 -8.13 -7.68
N LEU A 92 1.21 -8.08 -8.79
CA LEU A 92 -0.24 -7.84 -8.76
C LEU A 92 -1.00 -8.95 -8.01
N TYR A 93 -0.75 -10.21 -8.36
CA TYR A 93 -1.42 -11.34 -7.72
C TYR A 93 -1.07 -11.48 -6.23
N ASP A 94 0.18 -11.21 -5.87
CA ASP A 94 0.61 -11.19 -4.47
C ASP A 94 -0.10 -10.08 -3.70
N THR A 95 -0.24 -8.90 -4.31
CA THR A 95 -1.02 -7.78 -3.73
C THR A 95 -2.47 -8.18 -3.47
N PHE A 96 -3.13 -8.81 -4.44
CA PHE A 96 -4.49 -9.30 -4.25
C PHE A 96 -4.59 -10.34 -3.16
N HIS A 97 -3.67 -11.32 -3.14
CA HIS A 97 -3.67 -12.37 -2.15
C HIS A 97 -3.48 -11.80 -0.73
N THR A 98 -2.54 -10.88 -0.54
CA THR A 98 -2.29 -10.25 0.75
C THR A 98 -3.49 -9.43 1.21
N LEU A 99 -4.10 -8.60 0.34
CA LEU A 99 -5.26 -7.80 0.70
C LEU A 99 -6.49 -8.66 1.02
N GLN A 100 -6.73 -9.73 0.27
CA GLN A 100 -7.86 -10.64 0.51
C GLN A 100 -7.71 -11.44 1.81
N SER A 101 -6.48 -11.80 2.17
CA SER A 101 -6.18 -12.54 3.42
C SER A 101 -6.31 -11.67 4.68
N HIS A 102 -6.44 -10.35 4.54
CA HIS A 102 -6.48 -9.37 5.64
C HIS A 102 -7.71 -8.46 5.61
N LYS A 103 -8.80 -8.90 4.96
CA LYS A 103 -10.11 -8.22 5.01
C LYS A 103 -10.71 -8.23 6.41
#